data_AF-A0XYB8-F1
#
_entry.id   AF-A0XYB8-F1
#
_cell.length_a   1.000
_cell.length_b   1.000
_cell.length_c   1.000
_cell.angle_alpha   90.00
_cell.angle_beta   90.00
_cell.angle_gamma   90.00
#
_symmetry.space_group_name_H-M   'P 1'
#
loop_
_entity.id
_entity.type
_entity.pdbx_description
1 polymer ?
#
loop_
_entity_poly.entity_id
_entity_poly.type
_entity_poly.pdbx_seq_one_letter_code
_entity_poly.pdbx_strand_id
1 'polypeptide(L)'
;MIADSLLYSVYLIQFVLSVLLGLFMKYTYLIIVILFSSLSYASETIDLELNMKNTGLAYKKAIQASQLTEFNTAIDEFIKLVEVSKTAKFYKKPEQSVKGLDKVLTQARLAKQAANQQGLTASKVPLKRIDDLRKKYHKLHEPPGFFELLFGK
;
A
#
# COMPACT_ATOMS: atom_id res chain seq x y z
N MET A 1 -51.98 -54.58 -0.88
CA MET A 1 -50.67 -55.10 -1.36
C MET A 1 -49.95 -54.12 -2.30
N ILE A 2 -50.51 -53.69 -3.43
CA ILE A 2 -49.84 -52.71 -4.32
C ILE A 2 -49.82 -51.29 -3.70
N ALA A 3 -50.93 -50.86 -3.08
CA ALA A 3 -51.04 -49.53 -2.46
C ALA A 3 -50.07 -49.32 -1.28
N ASP A 4 -49.88 -50.35 -0.45
CA ASP A 4 -48.98 -50.29 0.72
C ASP A 4 -47.50 -50.21 0.31
N SER A 5 -47.14 -50.89 -0.78
CA SER A 5 -45.79 -50.84 -1.36
C SER A 5 -45.46 -49.46 -1.96
N LEU A 6 -46.45 -48.81 -2.60
CA LEU A 6 -46.31 -47.44 -3.11
C LEU A 6 -46.18 -46.42 -1.97
N LEU A 7 -46.96 -46.58 -0.90
CA LEU A 7 -46.89 -45.71 0.28
C LEU A 7 -45.50 -45.79 0.93
N TYR A 8 -44.97 -47.00 1.10
CA TYR A 8 -43.62 -47.23 1.64
C TYR A 8 -42.52 -46.61 0.77
N SER A 9 -42.65 -46.72 -0.55
CA SER A 9 -41.72 -46.10 -1.50
C SER A 9 -41.72 -44.57 -1.38
N VAL A 10 -42.89 -43.94 -1.23
CA VAL A 10 -43.00 -42.48 -1.05
C VAL A 10 -42.36 -42.03 0.27
N TYR A 11 -42.60 -42.73 1.38
CA TYR A 11 -41.98 -42.41 2.67
C TYR A 11 -40.46 -42.59 2.65
N LEU A 12 -39.97 -43.64 1.99
CA LEU A 12 -38.54 -43.88 1.83
C LEU A 12 -37.86 -42.77 1.02
N ILE A 13 -38.50 -42.31 -0.07
CA ILE A 13 -38.00 -41.21 -0.88
C ILE A 13 -37.95 -39.91 -0.08
N GLN A 14 -39.00 -39.59 0.69
CA GLN A 14 -39.01 -38.39 1.55
C GLN A 14 -37.95 -38.44 2.64
N PHE A 15 -37.74 -39.60 3.26
CA PHE A 15 -36.70 -39.79 4.26
C PHE A 15 -35.30 -39.56 3.67
N VAL A 16 -34.99 -40.21 2.54
CA VAL A 16 -33.69 -40.05 1.85
C VAL A 16 -33.48 -38.60 1.40
N LEU A 17 -34.52 -37.94 0.87
CA LEU A 17 -34.45 -36.55 0.46
C LEU A 17 -34.18 -35.61 1.64
N SER A 18 -34.82 -35.82 2.80
CA SER A 18 -34.59 -35.01 4.00
C SER A 18 -33.18 -35.14 4.56
N VAL A 19 -32.61 -36.36 4.52
CA VAL A 19 -31.23 -36.63 4.95
C VAL A 19 -30.23 -35.98 4.00
N LEU A 20 -30.44 -36.08 2.69
CA LEU A 20 -29.60 -35.44 1.68
C LEU A 20 -29.65 -33.91 1.76
N LEU A 21 -30.84 -33.32 2.00
CA LEU A 21 -31.00 -31.88 2.17
C LEU A 21 -30.29 -31.36 3.42
N GLY A 22 -30.38 -32.11 4.53
CA GLY A 22 -29.67 -31.79 5.78
C GLY A 22 -28.15 -31.86 5.65
N LEU A 23 -27.64 -32.85 4.92
CA LEU A 23 -26.22 -32.95 4.56
C LEU A 23 -25.79 -31.75 3.70
N PHE A 24 -26.55 -31.40 2.65
CA PHE A 24 -26.26 -30.28 1.77
C PHE A 24 -26.22 -28.93 2.51
N MET A 25 -27.18 -28.68 3.42
CA MET A 25 -27.20 -27.47 4.26
C MET A 25 -25.99 -27.38 5.21
N LYS A 26 -25.51 -28.50 5.74
CA LYS A 26 -24.34 -28.53 6.64
C LYS A 26 -23.05 -28.19 5.90
N TYR A 27 -22.86 -28.73 4.70
CA TYR A 27 -21.66 -28.45 3.90
C TYR A 27 -21.66 -27.04 3.30
N THR A 28 -22.82 -26.52 2.89
CA THR A 28 -22.94 -25.12 2.42
C THR A 28 -22.63 -24.12 3.53
N TYR A 29 -23.08 -24.37 4.77
CA TYR A 29 -22.72 -23.53 5.92
C TYR A 29 -21.21 -23.54 6.19
N LEU A 30 -20.55 -24.70 6.12
CA LEU A 30 -19.09 -24.81 6.29
C LEU A 30 -18.33 -24.03 5.21
N ILE A 31 -18.77 -24.09 3.95
CA ILE A 31 -18.16 -23.35 2.85
C ILE A 31 -18.31 -21.84 3.04
N ILE A 32 -19.47 -21.37 3.48
CA ILE A 32 -19.72 -19.95 3.75
C ILE A 32 -18.81 -19.44 4.87
N VAL A 33 -18.69 -20.18 5.98
CA VAL A 33 -17.83 -19.79 7.12
C VAL A 33 -16.35 -19.70 6.70
N ILE A 34 -15.87 -20.60 5.84
CA ILE A 34 -14.48 -20.59 5.34
C ILE A 34 -14.24 -19.43 4.36
N LEU A 35 -15.22 -19.05 3.54
CA LEU A 35 -15.07 -17.94 2.61
C LEU A 35 -15.00 -16.58 3.32
N PHE A 36 -15.75 -16.40 4.42
CA PHE A 36 -15.79 -15.12 5.16
C PHE A 36 -14.59 -14.89 6.09
N SER A 37 -13.81 -15.92 6.43
CA SER A 37 -12.64 -15.76 7.30
C SER A 37 -11.42 -15.13 6.62
N SER A 38 -11.46 -14.92 5.30
CA SER A 38 -10.35 -14.37 4.51
C SER A 38 -10.35 -12.83 4.35
N LEU A 39 -11.33 -12.12 4.92
CA LEU A 39 -11.53 -10.67 4.65
C LEU A 39 -10.86 -9.72 5.66
N SER A 40 -10.13 -10.23 6.64
CA SER A 40 -9.48 -9.41 7.67
C SER A 40 -8.02 -9.11 7.33
N TYR A 41 -7.77 -8.40 6.22
CA TYR A 41 -6.47 -7.73 6.05
C TYR A 41 -6.48 -6.46 6.92
N ALA A 42 -6.02 -6.58 8.16
CA ALA A 42 -5.64 -5.42 8.95
C ALA A 42 -4.44 -4.76 8.25
N SER A 43 -4.69 -3.69 7.49
CA SER A 43 -3.61 -2.83 7.00
C SER A 43 -2.85 -2.34 8.21
N GLU A 44 -1.60 -2.77 8.39
CA GLU A 44 -0.71 -2.15 9.38
C GLU A 44 -0.77 -0.64 9.18
N THR A 45 -1.01 0.08 10.28
CA THR A 45 -0.96 1.53 10.24
C THR A 45 0.46 1.92 9.92
N ILE A 46 0.69 2.38 8.69
CA ILE A 46 2.02 2.86 8.27
C ILE A 46 2.44 3.95 9.25
N ASP A 47 3.56 3.71 9.91
CA ASP A 47 4.28 4.75 10.62
C ASP A 47 4.82 5.73 9.58
N LEU A 48 3.97 6.71 9.22
CA LEU A 48 4.27 7.71 8.21
C LEU A 48 5.50 8.53 8.60
N GLU A 49 5.71 8.76 9.89
CA GLU A 49 6.88 9.47 10.41
C GLU A 49 8.16 8.69 10.10
N LEU A 50 8.23 7.43 10.49
CA LEU A 50 9.39 6.58 10.24
C LEU A 50 9.66 6.45 8.74
N ASN A 51 8.60 6.24 7.94
CA ASN A 51 8.72 6.16 6.49
C ASN A 51 9.25 7.48 5.87
N MET A 52 8.81 8.64 6.38
CA MET A 52 9.32 9.95 5.95
C MET A 52 10.79 10.17 6.32
N LYS A 53 11.24 9.74 7.51
CA LYS A 53 12.66 9.78 7.89
C LYS A 53 13.50 8.96 6.92
N ASN A 54 13.07 7.73 6.64
CA ASN A 54 13.76 6.85 5.71
C ASN A 54 13.77 7.43 4.29
N THR A 55 12.66 8.06 3.87
CA THR A 55 12.58 8.77 2.58
C THR A 55 13.64 9.88 2.50
N GLY A 56 13.76 10.69 3.55
CA GLY A 56 14.79 11.73 3.64
C GLY A 56 16.22 11.17 3.63
N LEU A 57 16.45 10.03 4.27
CA LEU A 57 17.76 9.35 4.27
C LEU A 57 18.12 8.82 2.87
N ALA A 58 17.20 8.10 2.21
CA ALA A 58 17.39 7.60 0.85
C ALA A 58 17.67 8.74 -0.14
N TYR A 59 16.97 9.87 0.00
CA TYR A 59 17.25 11.08 -0.79
C TYR A 59 18.67 11.62 -0.58
N LYS A 60 19.12 11.73 0.68
CA LYS A 60 20.49 12.18 1.00
C LYS A 60 21.53 11.25 0.40
N LYS A 61 21.34 9.93 0.53
CA LYS A 61 22.20 8.92 -0.10
C LYS A 61 22.25 9.10 -1.62
N ALA A 62 21.11 9.36 -2.27
CA ALA A 62 21.06 9.61 -3.71
C ALA A 62 21.82 10.90 -4.12
N ILE A 63 21.77 11.96 -3.31
CA ILE A 63 22.56 13.18 -3.56
C ILE A 63 24.07 12.93 -3.39
N GLN A 64 24.45 12.15 -2.38
CA GLN A 64 25.86 11.94 -1.99
C GLN A 64 26.55 10.83 -2.80
N ALA A 65 25.77 10.00 -3.49
CA ALA A 65 26.28 8.90 -4.30
C ALA A 65 27.32 9.40 -5.32
N SER A 66 28.48 8.76 -5.31
CA SER A 66 29.57 9.05 -6.26
C SER A 66 29.60 8.04 -7.41
N GLN A 67 28.92 6.90 -7.25
CA GLN A 67 28.79 5.85 -8.26
C GLN A 67 27.35 5.71 -8.75
N LEU A 68 27.18 5.36 -10.02
CA LEU A 68 25.86 5.18 -10.64
C LEU A 68 25.05 4.08 -9.94
N THR A 69 25.71 3.01 -9.48
CA THR A 69 25.10 1.90 -8.75
C THR A 69 24.56 2.32 -7.38
N GLU A 70 25.34 3.07 -6.61
CA GLU A 70 24.93 3.65 -5.33
C GLU A 70 23.73 4.60 -5.51
N PHE A 71 23.83 5.47 -6.51
CA PHE A 71 22.75 6.40 -6.85
C PHE A 71 21.47 5.65 -7.20
N ASN A 72 21.54 4.66 -8.10
CA ASN A 72 20.38 3.87 -8.52
C ASN A 72 19.75 3.13 -7.34
N THR A 73 20.57 2.56 -6.45
CA THR A 73 20.09 1.89 -5.24
C THR A 73 19.33 2.87 -4.34
N ALA A 74 19.90 4.04 -4.07
CA ALA A 74 19.31 5.04 -3.20
C ALA A 74 18.05 5.69 -3.79
N ILE A 75 18.04 6.00 -5.10
CA ILE A 75 16.87 6.60 -5.74
C ILE A 75 15.71 5.60 -5.89
N ASP A 76 15.99 4.31 -6.03
CA ASP A 76 14.96 3.27 -6.02
C ASP A 76 14.34 3.07 -4.64
N GLU A 77 15.17 3.07 -3.58
CA GLU A 77 14.70 3.08 -2.20
C GLU A 77 13.82 4.32 -1.93
N PHE A 78 14.27 5.50 -2.38
CA PHE A 78 13.49 6.73 -2.28
C PHE A 78 12.13 6.61 -2.97
N ILE A 79 12.08 6.14 -4.22
CA ILE A 79 10.84 5.96 -4.99
C ILE A 79 9.89 5.01 -4.24
N LYS A 80 10.40 3.87 -3.76
CA LYS A 80 9.61 2.90 -2.99
C LYS A 80 8.97 3.53 -1.76
N LEU A 81 9.75 4.25 -0.96
CA LEU A 81 9.27 4.88 0.28
C LEU A 81 8.23 5.98 -0.01
N VAL A 82 8.40 6.74 -1.10
CA VAL A 82 7.40 7.73 -1.52
C VAL A 82 6.08 7.06 -1.97
N GLU A 83 6.12 5.92 -2.66
CA GLU A 83 4.91 5.16 -2.99
C GLU A 83 4.21 4.63 -1.71
N VAL A 84 4.96 4.10 -0.74
CA VAL A 84 4.42 3.70 0.58
C VAL A 84 3.77 4.88 1.30
N SER A 85 4.33 6.08 1.14
CA SER A 85 3.77 7.29 1.77
C SER A 85 2.38 7.63 1.24
N LYS A 86 2.08 7.30 -0.01
CA LYS A 86 0.79 7.60 -0.64
C LYS A 86 -0.35 6.75 -0.08
N THR A 87 -0.04 5.59 0.51
CA THR A 87 -1.04 4.71 1.12
C THR A 87 -1.31 5.06 2.59
N ALA A 88 -0.54 5.99 3.17
CA ALA A 88 -0.78 6.47 4.52
C ALA A 88 -2.04 7.35 4.62
N LYS A 89 -2.62 7.41 5.81
CA LYS A 89 -3.77 8.27 6.10
C LYS A 89 -3.33 9.72 6.30
N PHE A 90 -3.77 10.62 5.42
CA PHE A 90 -3.56 12.06 5.56
C PHE A 90 -4.78 12.74 6.18
N TYR A 91 -4.61 13.35 7.36
CA TYR A 91 -5.70 14.03 8.08
C TYR A 91 -5.99 15.44 7.55
N LYS A 92 -5.04 16.07 6.86
CA LYS A 92 -5.18 17.41 6.29
C LYS A 92 -4.95 17.34 4.79
N LYS A 93 -5.91 17.81 3.99
CA LYS A 93 -5.83 17.95 2.52
C LYS A 93 -5.24 16.70 1.81
N PRO A 94 -5.81 15.50 2.02
CA PRO A 94 -5.26 14.23 1.51
C PRO A 94 -4.96 14.24 0.01
N GLU A 95 -5.86 14.77 -0.82
CA GLU A 95 -5.66 14.88 -2.26
C GLU A 95 -4.45 15.73 -2.63
N GLN A 96 -4.21 16.83 -1.90
CA GLN A 96 -3.06 17.70 -2.14
C GLN A 96 -1.76 17.04 -1.70
N SER A 97 -1.79 16.27 -0.61
CA SER A 97 -0.65 15.47 -0.16
C SER A 97 -0.26 14.43 -1.20
N VAL A 98 -1.22 13.63 -1.68
CA VAL A 98 -0.98 12.63 -2.73
C VAL A 98 -0.47 13.28 -4.02
N LYS A 99 -1.09 14.37 -4.47
CA LYS A 99 -0.63 15.14 -5.65
C LYS A 99 0.78 15.70 -5.48
N GLY A 100 1.18 16.06 -4.25
CA GLY A 100 2.55 16.46 -3.95
C GLY A 100 3.53 15.31 -4.12
N LEU A 101 3.19 14.13 -3.60
CA LEU A 101 4.00 12.91 -3.70
C LEU A 101 4.13 12.42 -5.15
N ASP A 102 3.08 12.53 -5.98
CA ASP A 102 3.14 12.18 -7.41
C ASP A 102 4.15 13.05 -8.18
N LYS A 103 4.22 14.34 -7.84
CA LYS A 103 5.23 15.25 -8.42
C LYS A 103 6.63 14.87 -7.99
N VAL A 104 6.81 14.48 -6.73
CA VAL A 104 8.10 13.99 -6.21
C VAL A 104 8.52 12.71 -6.95
N LEU A 105 7.61 11.75 -7.16
CA LEU A 105 7.87 10.53 -7.91
C LEU A 105 8.27 10.82 -9.35
N THR A 106 7.59 11.75 -10.01
CA THR A 106 7.93 12.17 -11.37
C THR A 106 9.36 12.67 -11.44
N GLN A 107 9.77 13.56 -10.52
CA GLN A 107 11.13 14.08 -10.48
C GLN A 107 12.16 13.00 -10.12
N ALA A 108 11.83 12.06 -9.23
CA ALA A 108 12.72 10.96 -8.89
C ALA A 108 12.97 10.01 -10.08
N ARG A 109 11.93 9.68 -10.83
CA ARG A 109 12.04 8.88 -12.06
C ARG A 109 12.83 9.61 -13.14
N LEU A 110 12.64 10.93 -13.29
CA LEU A 110 13.47 11.75 -14.18
C LEU A 110 14.93 11.79 -13.74
N ALA A 111 15.21 11.91 -12.43
CA ALA A 111 16.57 11.87 -11.90
C ALA A 111 17.24 10.53 -12.20
N LYS A 112 16.52 9.41 -12.00
CA LYS A 112 16.98 8.07 -12.37
C LYS A 112 17.28 7.97 -13.86
N GLN A 113 16.34 8.36 -14.72
CA GLN A 113 16.52 8.31 -16.16
C GLN A 113 17.73 9.15 -16.62
N ALA A 114 17.83 10.39 -16.14
CA ALA A 114 18.93 11.29 -16.47
C ALA A 114 20.29 10.73 -16.04
N ALA A 115 20.38 10.18 -14.83
CA ALA A 115 21.61 9.54 -14.34
C ALA A 115 22.06 8.37 -15.23
N ASN A 116 21.13 7.51 -15.63
CA ASN A 116 21.44 6.33 -16.43
C ASN A 116 21.78 6.65 -17.90
N GLN A 117 21.28 7.77 -18.43
CA GLN A 117 21.52 8.17 -19.82
C GLN A 117 22.71 9.10 -19.98
N GLN A 118 22.93 10.00 -19.02
CA GLN A 118 23.84 11.15 -19.15
C GLN A 118 24.81 11.29 -17.96
N GLY A 119 24.79 10.33 -17.03
CA GLY A 119 25.62 10.32 -15.83
C GLY A 119 25.04 11.14 -14.67
N LEU A 120 25.66 10.98 -13.50
CA LEU A 120 25.17 11.52 -12.22
C LEU A 120 24.96 13.04 -12.20
N THR A 121 25.73 13.80 -12.95
CA THR A 121 25.56 15.27 -13.01
C THR A 121 24.20 15.66 -13.56
N ALA A 122 23.65 14.89 -14.51
CA ALA A 122 22.35 15.18 -15.12
C ALA A 122 21.17 14.96 -14.15
N SER A 123 21.35 14.15 -13.10
CA SER A 123 20.30 13.92 -12.09
C SER A 123 20.14 15.08 -11.10
N LYS A 124 21.12 15.98 -10.99
CA LYS A 124 21.12 17.08 -10.00
C LYS A 124 19.95 18.03 -10.16
N VAL A 125 19.55 18.34 -11.39
CA VAL A 125 18.42 19.24 -11.68
C VAL A 125 17.09 18.67 -11.14
N PRO A 126 16.66 17.46 -11.54
CA PRO A 126 15.44 16.87 -11.00
C PRO A 126 15.54 16.59 -9.48
N LEU A 127 16.70 16.21 -8.95
CA LEU A 127 16.90 16.09 -7.50
C LEU A 127 16.66 17.41 -6.76
N LYS A 128 17.14 18.54 -7.30
CA LYS A 128 16.85 19.86 -6.72
C LYS A 128 15.35 20.18 -6.74
N ARG A 129 14.65 19.81 -7.81
CA ARG A 129 13.18 19.98 -7.89
C ARG A 129 12.45 19.19 -6.81
N ILE A 130 12.95 18.02 -6.41
CA ILE A 130 12.41 17.28 -5.25
C ILE A 130 12.52 18.10 -3.97
N ASP A 131 13.67 18.73 -3.68
CA ASP A 131 13.81 19.58 -2.48
C ASP A 131 12.94 20.84 -2.55
N ASP A 132 12.81 21.46 -3.72
CA ASP A 132 11.90 22.59 -3.93
C ASP A 132 10.44 22.17 -3.64
N LEU A 133 10.01 20.98 -4.11
CA LEU A 133 8.69 20.41 -3.83
C LEU A 133 8.52 20.10 -2.33
N ARG A 134 9.50 19.47 -1.69
CA ARG A 134 9.50 19.22 -0.25
C ARG A 134 9.24 20.51 0.52
N LYS A 135 10.00 21.58 0.25
CA LYS A 135 9.82 22.90 0.89
C LYS A 135 8.43 23.48 0.65
N LYS A 136 7.92 23.38 -0.58
CA LYS A 136 6.59 23.90 -0.94
C LYS A 136 5.47 23.20 -0.18
N TYR A 137 5.48 21.87 -0.15
CA TYR A 137 4.40 21.10 0.46
C TYR A 137 4.54 20.98 1.97
N HIS A 138 5.76 21.07 2.53
CA HIS A 138 5.95 21.18 3.98
C HIS A 138 5.35 22.47 4.55
N LYS A 139 5.52 23.61 3.84
CA LYS A 139 4.92 24.91 4.22
C LYS A 139 3.39 24.94 4.18
N LEU A 140 2.74 24.05 3.43
CA LEU A 140 1.27 23.98 3.36
C LEU A 140 0.64 23.30 4.59
N HIS A 141 1.46 22.75 5.50
CA HIS A 141 1.01 21.81 6.55
C HIS A 141 1.48 22.10 8.00
N GLU A 142 2.11 23.24 8.33
CA GLU A 142 2.57 23.49 9.73
C GLU A 142 1.52 24.15 10.67
N PRO A 143 1.61 23.99 12.03
CA PRO A 143 2.79 23.51 12.81
C PRO A 143 2.55 22.37 13.86
N PRO A 144 3.61 21.78 14.48
CA PRO A 144 5.05 21.95 14.23
C PRO A 144 5.60 20.97 13.19
N GLY A 145 6.77 21.29 12.65
CA GLY A 145 7.55 20.32 11.89
C GLY A 145 7.87 19.11 12.76
N PHE A 146 7.79 17.92 12.20
CA PHE A 146 8.02 16.65 12.91
C PHE A 146 9.35 16.62 13.73
N PHE A 147 10.39 17.36 13.32
CA PHE A 147 11.64 17.53 14.08
C PHE A 147 11.56 18.52 15.25
N GLU A 148 10.67 19.52 15.19
CA GLU A 148 10.39 20.48 16.27
C GLU A 148 9.61 19.84 17.43
N LEU A 149 8.86 18.76 17.13
CA LEU A 149 8.12 17.95 18.11
C LEU A 149 9.00 16.98 18.91
N LEU A 150 10.11 16.50 18.33
CA LEU A 150 11.02 15.54 18.98
C LEU A 150 12.22 16.19 19.67
N PHE A 151 12.58 17.41 19.29
CA PHE A 151 13.78 18.09 19.80
C PHE A 151 13.49 19.57 20.09
N GLY A 152 12.31 19.89 20.63
CA GLY A 152 11.89 21.27 20.87
C GLY A 152 13.03 22.12 21.47
N LYS A 153 13.30 23.28 20.84
CA LYS A 153 14.39 24.24 21.15
C LYS A 153 15.69 23.67 21.75
#